data_AF-A0A939CID4-F1
#
_entry.id   AF-A0A939CID4-F1
#
_cell.length_a   1.000
_cell.length_b   1.000
_cell.length_c   1.000
_cell.angle_alpha   90.00
_cell.angle_beta   90.00
_cell.angle_gamma   90.00
#
_symmetry.space_group_name_H-M   'P 1'
#
loop_
_entity.id
_entity.type
_entity.pdbx_description
1 polymer ?
#
loop_
_entity_poly.entity_id
_entity_poly.type
_entity_poly.pdbx_seq_one_letter_code
_entity_poly.pdbx_strand_id
1 'polypeptide(L)'
;MNNTHYTNPTFEQLFSQINPEIASTFTDKQIEALKRGFSYNKSSRHFLDIRVSIPIPRLGFYLVLLAGSERRSQNRLRSEKGLYPFWTLSNSLFVIGFLIILSICCFTIFSFVLSSLNLTSPLSYPTSIPWIYDKSECEYTDRVWRDDKCWDYEHSPNF
;
A
#
# COMPACT_ATOMS: atom_id res chain seq x y z
N MET A 1 -27.22 16.04 -35.49
CA MET A 1 -26.18 15.07 -35.89
C MET A 1 -24.83 15.71 -35.60
N ASN A 2 -24.24 15.44 -34.44
CA ASN A 2 -22.93 16.01 -34.07
C ASN A 2 -21.85 14.95 -34.32
N ASN A 3 -21.23 15.03 -35.50
CA ASN A 3 -20.01 14.27 -35.81
C ASN A 3 -18.84 14.91 -35.07
N THR A 4 -18.66 14.55 -33.79
CA THR A 4 -17.40 14.83 -33.11
C THR A 4 -16.32 13.98 -33.76
N HIS A 5 -15.50 14.61 -34.61
CA HIS A 5 -14.23 14.05 -35.07
C HIS A 5 -13.33 13.83 -33.84
N TYR A 6 -13.50 12.70 -33.18
CA TYR A 6 -12.63 12.27 -32.10
C TYR A 6 -11.32 11.78 -32.72
N THR A 7 -10.35 12.69 -32.86
CA THR A 7 -8.99 12.36 -33.24
C THR A 7 -8.35 11.56 -32.11
N ASN A 8 -8.18 10.26 -32.29
CA ASN A 8 -7.47 9.42 -31.34
C ASN A 8 -5.95 9.74 -31.45
N PRO A 9 -5.30 10.31 -30.42
CA PRO A 9 -3.89 10.73 -30.52
C PRO A 9 -2.96 9.56 -30.86
N THR A 10 -3.32 8.34 -30.48
CA THR A 10 -2.57 7.12 -30.81
C THR A 10 -2.67 6.75 -32.30
N PHE A 11 -3.79 7.05 -32.95
CA PHE A 11 -3.94 6.81 -34.39
C PHE A 11 -3.08 7.79 -35.19
N GLU A 12 -3.13 9.08 -34.87
CA GLU A 12 -2.35 10.11 -35.58
C GLU A 12 -0.84 9.86 -35.46
N GLN A 13 -0.37 9.52 -34.25
CA GLN A 13 1.03 9.19 -34.02
C GLN A 13 1.49 7.99 -34.86
N LEU A 14 0.69 6.92 -34.95
CA LEU A 14 1.04 5.77 -35.77
C LEU A 14 0.96 6.09 -37.27
N PHE A 15 -0.07 6.83 -37.69
CA PHE A 15 -0.23 7.23 -39.08
C PHE A 15 0.93 8.11 -39.57
N SER A 16 1.47 8.97 -38.72
CA SER A 16 2.66 9.78 -39.02
C SER A 16 3.96 8.97 -39.18
N GLN A 17 4.00 7.73 -38.72
CA GLN A 17 5.15 6.84 -38.89
C GLN A 17 5.10 6.05 -40.20
N ILE A 18 3.94 6.05 -40.89
CA ILE A 18 3.80 5.42 -42.20
C ILE A 18 4.50 6.30 -43.23
N ASN A 19 5.23 5.68 -44.16
CA ASN A 19 5.83 6.40 -45.29
C ASN A 19 4.73 7.23 -46.00
N PRO A 20 4.92 8.54 -46.21
CA PRO A 20 3.90 9.42 -46.78
C PRO A 20 3.40 8.95 -48.16
N GLU A 21 4.25 8.31 -48.98
CA GLU A 21 3.85 7.75 -50.27
C GLU A 21 2.85 6.60 -50.08
N ILE A 22 3.10 5.71 -49.12
CA ILE A 22 2.19 4.61 -48.80
C ILE A 22 0.92 5.14 -48.13
N ALA A 23 1.03 6.09 -47.20
CA ALA A 23 -0.11 6.66 -46.51
C ALA A 23 -1.11 7.32 -47.48
N SER A 24 -0.60 7.93 -48.56
CA SER A 24 -1.42 8.54 -49.61
C SER A 24 -2.20 7.53 -50.47
N THR A 25 -1.80 6.25 -50.45
CA THR A 25 -2.48 5.19 -51.21
C THR A 25 -3.74 4.66 -50.51
N PHE A 26 -3.94 5.01 -49.25
CA PHE A 26 -5.09 4.54 -48.49
C PHE A 26 -6.36 5.29 -48.88
N THR A 27 -7.41 4.53 -49.18
CA THR A 27 -8.75 5.05 -49.43
C THR A 27 -9.42 5.47 -48.13
N ASP A 28 -10.40 6.38 -48.22
CA ASP A 28 -11.17 6.82 -47.05
C ASP A 28 -11.82 5.67 -46.29
N LYS A 29 -12.31 4.64 -47.00
CA LYS A 29 -12.89 3.43 -46.38
C LYS A 29 -11.86 2.63 -45.60
N GLN A 30 -10.62 2.54 -46.08
CA GLN A 30 -9.53 1.87 -45.38
C GLN A 30 -9.11 2.66 -44.14
N ILE A 31 -9.00 3.99 -44.26
CA ILE A 31 -8.71 4.88 -43.13
C ILE A 31 -9.80 4.77 -42.07
N GLU A 32 -11.07 4.74 -42.46
CA GLU A 32 -12.20 4.58 -41.54
C GLU A 32 -12.18 3.21 -40.85
N ALA A 33 -11.91 2.13 -41.58
CA ALA A 33 -11.76 0.79 -41.00
C ALA A 33 -10.61 0.72 -39.98
N LEU A 34 -9.47 1.36 -40.28
CA LEU A 34 -8.36 1.49 -39.35
C LEU A 34 -8.77 2.26 -38.09
N LYS A 35 -9.37 3.44 -38.23
CA LYS A 35 -9.88 4.24 -37.09
C LYS A 35 -10.85 3.44 -36.22
N ARG A 36 -11.72 2.62 -36.83
CA ARG A 36 -12.67 1.77 -36.12
C ARG A 36 -11.98 0.66 -35.32
N GLY A 37 -10.95 0.02 -35.89
CA GLY A 37 -10.11 -0.95 -35.18
C GLY A 37 -9.37 -0.37 -33.96
N PHE A 38 -8.85 0.86 -34.07
CA PHE A 38 -8.23 1.57 -32.95
C PHE A 38 -9.23 1.94 -31.85
N SER A 39 -10.48 2.24 -32.22
CA SER A 39 -11.53 2.63 -31.28
C SER A 39 -12.06 1.45 -30.45
N TYR A 40 -12.05 0.23 -31.01
CA TYR A 40 -12.48 -0.99 -30.30
C TYR A 40 -11.57 -1.36 -29.12
N ASN A 41 -10.30 -0.92 -29.15
CA ASN A 41 -9.31 -1.23 -28.11
C ASN A 41 -9.41 -0.33 -26.87
N LYS A 42 -10.44 0.51 -26.72
CA LYS A 42 -10.59 1.44 -25.58
C LYS A 42 -10.93 0.77 -24.23
N SER A 43 -11.02 -0.56 -24.15
CA SER A 43 -11.41 -1.28 -22.94
C SER A 43 -10.36 -2.28 -22.43
N SER A 44 -9.11 -1.83 -22.25
CA SER A 44 -8.22 -2.41 -21.23
C SER A 44 -7.96 -1.37 -20.14
N ARG A 45 -9.03 -0.82 -19.55
CA ARG A 45 -8.88 -0.14 -18.26
C ARG A 45 -8.50 -1.20 -17.24
N HIS A 46 -7.20 -1.32 -16.99
CA HIS A 46 -6.71 -2.02 -15.82
C HIS A 46 -7.22 -1.26 -14.60
N PHE A 47 -7.64 -1.98 -13.55
CA PHE A 47 -8.04 -1.35 -12.30
C PHE A 47 -6.89 -0.55 -11.69
N LEU A 48 -5.66 -1.01 -11.96
CA LEU A 48 -4.42 -0.36 -11.55
C LEU A 48 -3.47 -0.35 -12.75
N ASP A 49 -3.08 0.85 -13.20
CA ASP A 49 -2.02 1.10 -14.20
C ASP A 49 -1.09 2.19 -13.67
N ILE A 50 -0.03 1.77 -12.99
CA ILE A 50 0.99 2.66 -12.42
C ILE A 50 2.28 2.47 -13.21
N ARG A 51 2.79 3.57 -13.77
CA ARG A 51 4.05 3.60 -14.51
C ARG A 51 4.89 4.74 -13.97
N VAL A 52 6.02 4.41 -13.36
CA VAL A 52 6.91 5.38 -12.72
C VAL A 52 8.29 5.26 -13.34
N SER A 53 8.77 6.39 -13.86
CA SER A 53 10.16 6.56 -14.29
C SER A 53 10.86 7.44 -13.26
N ILE A 54 11.88 6.92 -12.58
CA ILE A 54 12.67 7.70 -11.61
C ILE A 54 13.93 8.18 -12.35
N PRO A 55 14.07 9.50 -12.61
CA PRO A 55 15.23 10.04 -13.31
C PRO A 55 16.41 10.18 -12.34
N ILE A 56 17.08 9.07 -12.00
CA ILE A 56 18.29 9.10 -11.18
C ILE A 56 19.51 9.36 -12.10
N PRO A 57 20.36 10.35 -11.79
CA PRO A 57 21.58 10.57 -12.57
C PRO A 57 22.43 9.30 -12.62
N ARG A 58 22.76 8.84 -13.84
CA ARG A 58 23.49 7.59 -14.16
C ARG A 58 22.73 6.26 -14.02
N LEU A 59 21.54 6.22 -13.43
CA LEU A 59 20.71 5.01 -13.35
C LEU A 59 19.25 5.30 -13.72
N GLY A 60 18.75 4.73 -14.81
CA GLY A 60 17.34 4.83 -15.17
C GLY A 60 16.56 3.68 -14.54
N PHE A 61 15.61 3.99 -13.65
CA PHE A 61 14.68 3.00 -13.11
C PHE A 61 13.28 3.22 -13.69
N TYR A 62 12.69 2.15 -14.22
CA TYR A 62 11.33 2.14 -14.73
C TYR A 62 10.54 1.03 -14.05
N LEU A 63 9.46 1.39 -13.37
CA LEU A 63 8.56 0.48 -12.67
C LEU A 63 7.19 0.53 -13.33
N VAL A 64 6.65 -0.65 -13.64
CA VAL A 64 5.28 -0.82 -14.14
C VAL A 64 4.54 -1.78 -13.21
N LEU A 65 3.41 -1.33 -12.68
CA LEU A 65 2.47 -2.16 -11.96
C LEU A 65 1.14 -2.11 -12.69
N LEU A 66 0.70 -3.28 -13.17
CA LEU A 66 -0.55 -3.46 -13.89
C LEU A 66 -1.37 -4.53 -13.18
N ALA A 67 -2.59 -4.20 -12.76
CA ALA A 67 -3.53 -5.17 -12.20
C ALA A 67 -4.94 -4.98 -12.76
N GLY A 68 -5.60 -6.08 -13.08
CA GLY A 68 -6.96 -6.07 -13.61
C GLY A 68 -7.44 -7.45 -14.00
N SER A 69 -8.67 -7.50 -14.55
CA SER A 69 -9.25 -8.74 -15.05
C SER A 69 -8.41 -9.32 -16.19
N GLU A 70 -8.05 -10.60 -16.06
CA GLU A 70 -7.30 -11.33 -17.08
C GLU A 70 -8.24 -11.66 -18.25
N ARG A 71 -8.02 -10.99 -19.39
CA ARG A 71 -8.82 -11.15 -20.62
C ARG A 71 -8.06 -11.85 -21.73
N ARG A 72 -6.79 -12.24 -21.49
CA ARG A 72 -5.93 -12.85 -22.50
C ARG A 72 -6.31 -14.33 -22.69
N SER A 73 -6.16 -14.83 -23.92
CA SER A 73 -6.44 -16.23 -24.24
C SER A 73 -5.45 -17.18 -23.54
N GLN A 74 -5.91 -18.39 -23.22
CA GLN A 74 -5.09 -19.41 -22.54
C GLN A 74 -3.82 -19.77 -23.32
N ASN A 75 -3.90 -19.80 -24.67
CA ASN A 75 -2.75 -20.07 -25.52
C ASN A 75 -1.66 -18.99 -25.36
N ARG A 76 -2.05 -17.71 -25.35
CA ARG A 76 -1.11 -16.60 -25.12
C ARG A 76 -0.49 -16.66 -23.73
N LEU A 77 -1.29 -16.95 -22.69
CA LEU A 77 -0.79 -17.06 -21.32
C LEU A 77 0.25 -18.18 -21.16
N ARG A 78 0.07 -19.31 -21.85
CA ARG A 78 1.05 -20.41 -21.82
C ARG A 78 2.36 -20.03 -22.49
N SER A 79 2.31 -19.36 -23.64
CA SER A 79 3.51 -18.86 -24.32
C SER A 79 4.26 -17.82 -23.49
N GLU A 80 3.54 -16.87 -22.88
CA GLU A 80 4.15 -15.81 -22.06
C GLU A 80 4.78 -16.34 -20.76
N LYS A 81 4.19 -17.37 -20.12
CA LYS A 81 4.78 -18.00 -18.92
C LYS A 81 6.17 -18.58 -19.17
N GLY A 82 6.45 -19.06 -20.39
CA GLY A 82 7.78 -19.56 -20.77
C GLY A 82 8.80 -18.44 -20.99
N LEU A 83 8.35 -17.27 -21.45
CA LEU A 83 9.21 -16.11 -21.74
C LEU A 83 9.51 -15.27 -20.50
N TYR A 84 8.54 -15.15 -19.59
CA TYR A 84 8.63 -14.32 -18.40
C TYR A 84 8.30 -15.14 -17.15
N PRO A 85 9.18 -16.07 -16.74
CA PRO A 85 8.97 -16.85 -15.53
C PRO A 85 8.96 -15.92 -14.30
N PHE A 86 7.88 -15.95 -13.53
CA PHE A 86 7.77 -15.16 -12.30
C PHE A 86 8.77 -15.65 -11.24
N TRP A 87 9.05 -16.95 -11.18
CA TRP A 87 9.96 -17.55 -10.19
C TRP A 87 11.42 -17.59 -10.65
N THR A 88 11.96 -16.44 -11.08
CA THR A 88 13.42 -16.31 -11.28
C THR A 88 14.10 -16.02 -9.95
N LEU A 89 15.37 -16.42 -9.80
CA LEU A 89 16.17 -16.10 -8.62
C LEU A 89 16.15 -14.59 -8.30
N SER A 90 16.29 -13.74 -9.33
CA SER A 90 16.25 -12.29 -9.19
C SER A 90 14.89 -11.79 -8.67
N ASN A 91 13.78 -12.24 -9.28
CA ASN A 91 12.45 -11.81 -8.83
C ASN A 91 12.13 -12.34 -7.42
N SER A 92 12.55 -13.57 -7.09
CA SER A 92 12.40 -14.13 -5.74
C SER A 92 13.18 -13.31 -4.71
N LEU A 93 14.43 -12.95 -4.98
CA LEU A 93 15.23 -12.08 -4.10
C LEU A 93 14.59 -10.69 -3.94
N PHE A 94 14.07 -10.12 -5.03
CA PHE A 94 13.36 -8.85 -4.99
C PHE A 94 12.11 -8.92 -4.10
N VAL A 95 11.27 -9.95 -4.27
CA VAL A 95 10.05 -10.15 -3.47
C VAL A 95 10.40 -10.39 -2.00
N ILE A 96 11.42 -11.20 -1.70
CA ILE A 96 11.87 -11.44 -0.32
C ILE A 96 12.34 -10.14 0.32
N GLY A 97 13.19 -9.37 -0.37
CA GLY A 97 13.68 -8.08 0.11
C GLY A 97 12.52 -7.10 0.38
N PHE A 98 11.56 -7.02 -0.53
CA PHE A 98 10.37 -6.19 -0.36
C PHE A 98 9.53 -6.60 0.86
N LEU A 99 9.31 -7.91 1.07
CA LEU A 99 8.55 -8.42 2.22
C LEU A 99 9.27 -8.17 3.55
N ILE A 100 10.59 -8.28 3.59
CA ILE A 100 11.40 -7.96 4.79
C ILE A 100 11.24 -6.48 5.15
N ILE A 101 11.41 -5.59 4.18
CA ILE A 101 11.26 -4.13 4.41
C ILE A 101 9.85 -3.82 4.91
N LEU A 102 8.82 -4.37 4.26
CA LEU A 102 7.42 -4.18 4.67
C LEU A 102 7.18 -4.67 6.10
N SER A 103 7.72 -5.84 6.46
CA SER A 103 7.60 -6.40 7.81
C SER A 103 8.24 -5.50 8.86
N ILE A 104 9.44 -4.98 8.60
CA ILE A 104 10.13 -4.04 9.50
C ILE A 104 9.32 -2.75 9.66
N CYS A 105 8.79 -2.18 8.58
CA CYS A 105 7.92 -1.01 8.64
C CYS A 105 6.65 -1.28 9.46
N CYS A 106 5.98 -2.41 9.25
CA CYS A 106 4.80 -2.77 10.03
C CYS A 106 5.13 -2.96 11.51
N PHE A 107 6.22 -3.65 11.83
CA PHE A 107 6.65 -3.91 13.20
C PHE A 107 7.01 -2.62 13.95
N THR A 108 7.70 -1.69 13.30
CA THR A 108 8.06 -0.40 13.90
C THR A 108 6.83 0.46 14.17
N ILE A 109 5.89 0.54 13.22
CA ILE A 109 4.61 1.24 13.42
C ILE A 109 3.82 0.60 14.56
N PHE A 110 3.70 -0.72 14.57
CA PHE A 110 2.99 -1.45 15.62
C PHE A 110 3.61 -1.21 17.00
N SER A 111 4.94 -1.29 17.10
CA SER A 111 5.65 -1.05 18.36
C SER A 111 5.47 0.37 18.87
N PHE A 112 5.50 1.35 17.97
CA PHE A 112 5.24 2.75 18.30
C PHE A 112 3.82 2.95 18.84
N VAL A 113 2.82 2.38 18.16
CA VAL A 113 1.42 2.41 18.62
C VAL A 113 1.28 1.71 19.97
N LEU A 114 1.86 0.52 20.14
CA LEU A 114 1.79 -0.22 21.40
C LEU A 114 2.46 0.56 22.54
N SER A 115 3.59 1.21 22.30
CA SER A 115 4.24 2.09 23.26
C SER A 115 3.36 3.26 23.67
N SER A 116 2.58 3.83 22.74
CA SER A 116 1.64 4.91 23.05
C SER A 116 0.40 4.44 23.82
N LEU A 117 0.06 3.14 23.74
CA LEU A 117 -1.07 2.52 24.44
C LEU A 117 -0.70 1.99 25.83
N ASN A 118 0.59 1.97 26.20
CA ASN A 118 1.02 1.84 27.60
C ASN A 118 0.66 3.14 28.34
N LEU A 119 -0.64 3.37 28.44
CA LEU A 119 -1.25 4.41 29.25
C LEU A 119 -0.78 4.16 30.67
N THR A 120 -0.10 5.16 31.20
CA THR A 120 0.42 5.27 32.55
C THR A 120 -0.49 4.52 33.52
N SER A 121 -0.01 3.41 34.09
CA SER A 121 -0.61 2.90 35.33
C SER A 121 -0.74 4.10 36.26
N PRO A 122 -1.90 4.39 36.86
CA PRO A 122 -1.97 5.47 37.83
C PRO A 122 -0.87 5.19 38.84
N LEU A 123 0.11 6.09 38.95
CA LEU A 123 1.11 6.00 39.99
C LEU A 123 0.34 6.22 41.29
N SER A 124 -0.05 5.12 41.91
CA SER A 124 -0.59 5.07 43.26
C SER A 124 0.56 5.36 44.21
N TYR A 125 0.48 6.47 44.96
CA TYR A 125 1.50 6.82 45.93
C TYR A 125 1.06 6.36 47.32
N PRO A 126 1.73 5.35 47.91
CA PRO A 126 1.36 4.83 49.21
C PRO A 126 1.53 5.88 50.30
N THR A 127 0.50 6.09 51.13
CA THR A 127 0.54 6.99 52.29
C THR A 127 0.05 6.26 53.54
N SER A 128 0.69 6.50 54.68
CA SER A 128 0.25 5.96 55.96
C SER A 128 -0.84 6.83 56.58
N ILE A 129 -1.94 6.21 57.02
CA ILE A 129 -3.06 6.90 57.68
C ILE A 129 -2.71 7.15 59.15
N PRO A 130 -2.60 8.41 59.60
CA PRO A 130 -2.09 8.71 60.93
C PRO A 130 -3.08 8.48 62.06
N TRP A 131 -4.37 8.19 61.80
CA TRP A 131 -5.41 8.04 62.82
C TRP A 131 -5.91 6.60 63.02
N ILE A 132 -5.43 5.62 62.25
CA ILE A 132 -5.77 4.20 62.41
C ILE A 132 -4.55 3.48 63.00
N TYR A 133 -4.68 3.06 64.25
CA TYR A 133 -3.62 2.39 65.01
C TYR A 133 -3.89 0.91 65.27
N ASP A 134 -5.07 0.43 64.90
CA ASP A 134 -5.46 -0.95 65.06
C ASP A 134 -5.42 -1.71 63.73
N LYS A 135 -4.81 -2.89 63.75
CA LYS A 135 -4.66 -3.73 62.58
C LYS A 135 -6.02 -4.21 62.05
N SER A 136 -6.93 -4.60 62.95
CA SER A 136 -8.24 -5.12 62.54
C SER A 136 -9.11 -4.02 61.95
N GLU A 137 -9.02 -2.79 62.45
CA GLU A 137 -9.67 -1.61 61.87
C GLU A 137 -9.12 -1.29 60.47
N CYS A 138 -7.81 -1.37 60.28
CA CYS A 138 -7.18 -1.16 58.97
C CYS A 138 -7.65 -2.21 57.94
N GLU A 139 -7.54 -3.49 58.29
CA GLU A 139 -7.90 -4.61 57.40
C GLU A 139 -9.42 -4.66 57.12
N TYR A 140 -10.26 -4.20 58.05
CA TYR A 140 -11.71 -4.06 57.82
C TYR A 140 -12.06 -3.05 56.72
N THR A 141 -11.15 -2.12 56.43
CA THR A 141 -11.33 -1.10 55.38
C THR A 141 -10.64 -1.45 54.06
N ASP A 142 -10.29 -2.73 53.85
CA ASP A 142 -9.56 -3.22 52.67
C ASP A 142 -8.18 -2.54 52.45
N ARG A 143 -7.57 -2.04 53.54
CA ARG A 143 -6.24 -1.41 53.53
C ARG A 143 -5.14 -2.35 54.00
N VAL A 144 -3.89 -1.98 53.72
CA VAL A 144 -2.73 -2.83 54.02
C VAL A 144 -2.06 -2.40 55.32
N TRP A 145 -1.97 -3.31 56.30
CA TRP A 145 -1.18 -3.09 57.51
C TRP A 145 0.29 -3.45 57.29
N ARG A 146 1.22 -2.52 57.52
CA ARG A 146 2.67 -2.73 57.40
C ARG A 146 3.45 -1.76 58.28
N ASP A 147 4.49 -2.25 58.96
CA ASP A 147 5.38 -1.46 59.82
C ASP A 147 4.62 -0.69 60.92
N ASP A 148 3.67 -1.36 61.57
CA ASP A 148 2.78 -0.80 62.60
C ASP A 148 1.99 0.44 62.15
N LYS A 149 1.70 0.53 60.85
CA LYS A 149 0.92 1.59 60.22
C LYS A 149 -0.07 1.02 59.21
N CYS A 150 -1.20 1.71 59.05
CA CYS A 150 -2.16 1.43 58.00
C CYS A 150 -1.81 2.20 56.73
N TRP A 151 -1.73 1.53 55.57
CA TRP A 151 -1.34 2.10 54.28
C TRP A 151 -2.50 2.14 53.28
N ASP A 152 -2.60 3.27 52.58
CA ASP A 152 -3.55 3.53 51.49
C ASP A 152 -2.78 3.79 50.17
N TYR A 153 -3.35 3.40 49.04
CA TYR A 153 -2.79 3.49 47.69
C TYR A 153 -3.65 4.33 46.73
N GLU A 154 -4.64 5.07 47.24
CA GLU A 154 -5.58 5.84 46.43
C GLU A 154 -5.09 7.27 46.07
N HIS A 155 -3.93 7.69 46.57
CA HIS A 155 -3.47 9.07 46.40
C HIS A 155 -2.65 9.31 45.12
N SER A 156 -2.95 10.44 44.46
CA SER A 156 -2.18 10.96 43.34
C SER A 156 -1.06 11.90 43.86
N PRO A 157 0.05 12.09 43.15
CA PRO A 157 1.13 12.97 43.61
C PRO A 157 0.78 14.45 43.52
N ASN A 158 -0.35 14.78 42.86
CA ASN A 158 -0.81 16.13 42.58
C ASN A 158 -1.91 16.61 43.54
N PHE A 159 -2.32 15.79 44.51
CA PHE A 159 -3.21 16.20 45.59
C PHE A 159 -3.06 15.30 46.82
#